data_AF-A0A4Q4W1Y0-F1
#
_entry.id   AF-A0A4Q4W1Y0-F1
#
_cell.length_a   1.000
_cell.length_b   1.000
_cell.length_c   1.000
_cell.angle_alpha   90.00
_cell.angle_beta   90.00
_cell.angle_gamma   90.00
#
_symmetry.space_group_name_H-M   'P 1'
#
loop_
_entity.id
_entity.type
_entity.pdbx_description
1 polymer ?
#
loop_
_entity_poly.entity_id
_entity_poly.type
_entity_poly.pdbx_seq_one_letter_code
_entity_poly.pdbx_strand_id
1 'polypeptide(L)'
;MATPFKRRKTRWGPETGAPGLSNLTSAITAPMTSEQIDAYVMQVRIEEITQKLRFDHVVPANLDRRSPSPPPRYDAWGKRVNTRYRRCRERLEDERHSLVRLAAHAIPNYRAPQGYIRGPRRLITDRVYIPAKDFPEVNFIGQLLGPRGRSIADMNARSGATVAIRGKGSVKEGRGRVRDGPAHIDTNDQEGPLHCLITADTQDKVDKAKALVQAVIETAVTTPEPKNERKRQQLRDLAIANGTFRDDEGRYGIDGAWERPMSTGISCHVCNNGGHIARDCPDRKANVVPWRSTVRLQTNAGQRTGDAVDLACSQFLSEL
;
A
#
# COMPACT_ATOMS: atom_id res chain seq x y z
N MET A 1 4.07 -65.94 -35.64
CA MET A 1 3.63 -64.54 -35.40
C MET A 1 4.84 -63.74 -34.94
N ALA A 2 5.40 -62.89 -35.80
CA ALA A 2 6.57 -62.08 -35.47
C ALA A 2 6.17 -60.95 -34.51
N THR A 3 6.81 -60.88 -33.35
CA THR A 3 6.67 -59.76 -32.40
C THR A 3 7.16 -58.46 -33.07
N PRO A 4 6.39 -57.36 -33.05
CA PRO A 4 6.84 -56.12 -33.67
C PRO A 4 8.08 -55.59 -32.94
N PHE A 5 9.17 -55.38 -33.69
CA PHE A 5 10.39 -54.77 -33.18
C PHE A 5 10.08 -53.40 -32.54
N LYS A 6 10.35 -53.25 -31.24
CA LYS A 6 10.29 -51.95 -30.55
C LYS A 6 11.31 -51.01 -31.21
N ARG A 7 10.83 -50.02 -31.95
CA ARG A 7 11.69 -48.97 -32.55
C ARG A 7 12.55 -48.32 -31.45
N ARG A 8 13.86 -48.16 -31.70
CA ARG A 8 14.77 -47.47 -30.78
C ARG A 8 14.29 -46.03 -30.57
N LYS A 9 14.27 -45.58 -29.32
CA LYS A 9 13.86 -44.21 -28.96
C LYS A 9 14.83 -43.23 -29.60
N THR A 10 14.34 -42.37 -30.49
CA THR A 10 15.10 -41.27 -31.09
C THR A 10 15.25 -40.14 -30.06
N ARG A 11 16.38 -39.42 -30.11
CA ARG A 11 16.55 -38.16 -29.35
C ARG A 11 15.69 -37.03 -29.93
N TRP A 12 15.35 -37.16 -31.21
CA TRP A 12 14.54 -36.23 -31.98
C TRP A 12 13.07 -36.63 -31.94
N GLY A 13 12.18 -35.63 -31.99
CA GLY A 13 10.75 -35.84 -32.09
C GLY A 13 10.33 -36.53 -33.41
N PRO A 14 9.05 -36.86 -33.56
CA PRO A 14 8.53 -37.40 -34.82
C PRO A 14 8.78 -36.40 -35.98
N GLU A 15 9.08 -36.92 -37.18
CA GLU A 15 9.32 -36.11 -38.38
C GLU A 15 8.10 -35.27 -38.76
N THR A 16 6.91 -35.80 -38.51
CA THR A 16 5.68 -35.03 -38.41
C THR A 16 5.68 -34.28 -37.09
N GLY A 17 6.33 -33.12 -37.08
CA GLY A 17 6.24 -32.17 -35.98
C GLY A 17 4.78 -32.00 -35.55
N ALA A 18 4.54 -31.82 -34.26
CA ALA A 18 3.18 -31.61 -33.76
C ALA A 18 2.51 -30.48 -34.59
N PRO A 19 1.30 -30.71 -35.12
CA PRO A 19 0.70 -29.81 -36.10
C PRO A 19 0.61 -28.39 -35.52
N GLY A 20 1.26 -27.44 -36.20
CA GLY A 20 1.29 -26.02 -35.83
C GLY A 20 2.60 -25.49 -35.23
N LEU A 21 3.62 -26.33 -34.95
CA LEU A 21 4.89 -25.91 -34.32
C LEU A 21 6.08 -25.72 -35.29
N SER A 22 5.84 -25.74 -36.60
CA SER A 22 6.88 -25.97 -37.63
C SER A 22 7.58 -24.74 -38.20
N ASN A 23 7.23 -23.51 -37.77
CA ASN A 23 7.65 -22.30 -38.49
C ASN A 23 8.71 -21.47 -37.75
N LEU A 24 9.41 -22.06 -36.77
CA LEU A 24 10.45 -21.38 -36.01
C LEU A 24 11.81 -21.56 -36.68
N THR A 25 12.33 -20.51 -37.31
CA THR A 25 13.70 -20.50 -37.82
C THR A 25 14.65 -20.59 -36.64
N SER A 26 15.40 -21.69 -36.53
CA SER A 26 16.44 -21.90 -35.49
C SER A 26 17.85 -21.76 -36.03
N ALA A 27 18.00 -21.59 -37.35
CA ALA A 27 19.29 -21.44 -38.01
C ALA A 27 19.77 -19.99 -37.89
N ILE A 28 20.94 -19.82 -37.28
CA ILE A 28 21.61 -18.53 -37.14
C ILE A 28 22.51 -18.35 -38.35
N THR A 29 22.23 -17.35 -39.18
CA THR A 29 22.97 -17.09 -40.43
C THR A 29 23.98 -15.95 -40.31
N ALA A 30 23.88 -15.10 -39.29
CA ALA A 30 24.73 -13.93 -39.09
C ALA A 30 25.69 -14.10 -37.90
N PRO A 31 26.91 -13.54 -37.94
CA PRO A 31 27.80 -13.52 -36.78
C PRO A 31 27.21 -12.60 -35.71
N MET A 32 27.04 -13.12 -34.50
CA MET A 32 26.48 -12.39 -33.37
C MET A 32 27.28 -12.66 -32.09
N THR A 33 27.20 -11.73 -31.13
CA THR A 33 27.88 -11.86 -29.83
C THR A 33 27.20 -12.93 -28.96
N SER A 34 27.90 -13.45 -27.95
CA SER A 34 27.31 -14.43 -27.03
C SER A 34 26.00 -13.95 -26.40
N GLU A 35 25.94 -12.68 -25.99
CA GLU A 35 24.73 -12.08 -25.42
C GLU A 35 23.57 -12.01 -26.42
N GLN A 36 23.88 -11.73 -27.69
CA GLN A 36 22.90 -11.74 -28.78
C GLN A 36 22.41 -13.16 -29.10
N ILE A 37 23.29 -14.16 -29.01
CA ILE A 37 22.92 -15.57 -29.15
C ILE A 37 21.93 -15.95 -28.05
N ASP A 38 22.24 -15.61 -26.80
CA ASP A 38 21.37 -15.91 -25.66
C ASP A 38 20.02 -15.19 -25.81
N ALA A 39 20.02 -13.93 -26.24
CA ALA A 39 18.80 -13.17 -26.55
C ALA A 39 17.94 -13.84 -27.63
N TYR A 40 18.57 -14.30 -28.71
CA TYR A 40 17.89 -15.00 -29.79
C TYR A 40 17.29 -16.34 -29.34
N VAL A 41 18.06 -17.13 -28.59
CA VAL A 41 17.60 -18.40 -28.02
C VAL A 41 16.41 -18.18 -27.08
N MET A 42 16.47 -17.15 -26.22
CA MET A 42 15.34 -16.77 -25.38
C MET A 42 14.09 -16.44 -26.20
N GLN A 43 14.24 -15.67 -27.28
CA GLN A 43 13.13 -15.27 -28.15
C GLN A 43 12.49 -16.48 -28.85
N VAL A 44 13.30 -17.36 -29.47
CA VAL A 44 12.83 -18.58 -30.13
C VAL A 44 12.07 -19.47 -29.13
N ARG A 45 12.60 -19.61 -27.91
CA ARG A 45 11.95 -20.41 -26.87
C ARG A 45 10.62 -19.82 -26.40
N ILE A 46 10.55 -18.49 -26.24
CA ILE A 46 9.30 -17.79 -25.89
C ILE A 46 8.23 -18.02 -26.96
N GLU A 47 8.62 -17.99 -28.24
CA GLU A 47 7.72 -18.22 -29.36
C GLU A 47 7.24 -19.68 -29.41
N GLU A 48 8.14 -20.64 -29.20
CA GLU A 48 7.81 -22.07 -29.09
C GLU A 48 6.76 -22.32 -28.00
N ILE A 49 6.95 -21.76 -26.81
CA ILE A 49 5.98 -21.90 -25.71
C ILE A 49 4.66 -21.21 -26.07
N THR A 50 4.70 -20.05 -26.72
CA THR A 50 3.50 -19.32 -27.13
C THR A 50 2.69 -20.11 -28.15
N GLN A 51 3.34 -20.77 -29.11
CA GLN A 51 2.68 -21.68 -30.06
C GLN A 51 2.09 -22.90 -29.35
N LYS A 52 2.82 -23.51 -28.40
CA LYS A 52 2.28 -24.62 -27.59
C LYS A 52 1.02 -24.24 -26.81
N LEU A 53 0.99 -23.04 -26.23
CA LEU A 53 -0.17 -22.53 -25.51
C LEU A 53 -1.33 -22.17 -26.46
N ARG A 54 -1.02 -21.72 -27.69
CA ARG A 54 -2.02 -21.38 -28.71
C ARG A 54 -2.72 -22.62 -29.29
N PHE A 55 -1.96 -23.67 -29.60
CA PHE A 55 -2.46 -24.92 -30.19
C PHE A 55 -2.86 -25.98 -29.15
N ASP A 56 -2.86 -25.62 -27.87
CA ASP A 56 -3.18 -26.50 -26.73
C ASP A 56 -2.30 -27.76 -26.61
N HIS A 57 -1.10 -27.74 -27.19
CA HIS A 57 -0.08 -28.80 -27.09
C HIS A 57 0.69 -28.69 -25.78
N VAL A 58 -0.03 -28.73 -24.67
CA VAL A 58 0.49 -28.49 -23.32
C VAL A 58 1.11 -29.74 -22.70
N VAL A 59 0.54 -30.91 -23.00
CA VAL A 59 0.91 -32.17 -22.36
C VAL A 59 1.85 -32.96 -23.27
N PRO A 60 3.07 -33.29 -22.82
CA PRO A 60 3.99 -34.10 -23.62
C PRO A 60 3.40 -35.48 -23.93
N ALA A 61 3.48 -35.88 -25.20
CA ALA A 61 2.99 -37.16 -25.72
C ALA A 61 3.74 -38.39 -25.15
N ASN A 62 4.93 -38.19 -24.58
CA ASN A 62 5.74 -39.27 -24.03
C ASN A 62 5.18 -39.72 -22.66
N LEU A 63 4.33 -40.75 -22.67
CA LEU A 63 3.76 -41.36 -21.45
C LEU A 63 4.81 -42.02 -20.54
N ASP A 64 5.94 -42.46 -21.11
CA ASP A 64 6.96 -43.28 -20.42
C ASP A 64 7.83 -42.52 -19.40
N ARG A 65 7.92 -41.19 -19.50
CA ARG A 65 8.75 -40.35 -18.60
C ARG A 65 7.90 -39.66 -17.54
N ARG A 66 6.99 -40.43 -16.95
CA ARG A 66 6.00 -39.91 -16.01
C ARG A 66 6.58 -39.89 -14.60
N SER A 67 6.86 -38.70 -14.08
CA SER A 67 7.07 -38.53 -12.64
C SER A 67 5.75 -38.82 -11.89
N PRO A 68 5.80 -39.41 -10.68
CA PRO A 68 4.63 -39.59 -9.83
C PRO A 68 3.83 -38.28 -9.71
N SER A 69 2.51 -38.39 -9.78
CA SER A 69 1.67 -37.19 -9.69
C SER A 69 1.57 -36.72 -8.23
N PRO A 70 1.69 -35.42 -7.96
CA PRO A 70 1.50 -34.85 -6.63
C PRO A 70 0.08 -35.10 -6.12
N PRO A 71 -0.13 -34.98 -4.80
CA PRO A 71 -1.45 -35.21 -4.19
C PRO A 71 -2.53 -34.28 -4.79
N PRO A 72 -3.78 -34.76 -4.90
CA PRO A 72 -4.90 -33.94 -5.36
C PRO A 72 -5.10 -32.74 -4.44
N ARG A 73 -5.17 -31.54 -5.04
CA ARG A 73 -5.58 -30.31 -4.36
C ARG A 73 -6.97 -29.93 -4.87
N TYR A 74 -7.85 -29.53 -3.96
CA TYR A 74 -9.22 -29.13 -4.23
C TYR A 74 -9.40 -27.65 -3.92
N ASP A 75 -10.30 -27.00 -4.65
CA ASP A 75 -10.73 -25.62 -4.37
C ASP A 75 -11.77 -25.59 -3.23
N ALA A 76 -12.16 -24.39 -2.79
CA ALA A 76 -13.23 -24.17 -1.81
C ALA A 76 -14.57 -24.82 -2.23
N TRP A 77 -14.82 -24.93 -3.54
CA TRP A 77 -15.99 -25.59 -4.11
C TRP A 77 -15.82 -27.11 -4.34
N GLY A 78 -14.78 -27.74 -3.77
CA GLY A 78 -14.55 -29.19 -3.88
C GLY A 78 -14.11 -29.67 -5.27
N LYS A 79 -13.82 -28.78 -6.22
CA LYS A 79 -13.32 -29.13 -7.55
C LYS A 79 -11.82 -29.38 -7.52
N ARG A 80 -11.36 -30.47 -8.15
CA ARG A 80 -9.91 -30.76 -8.28
C ARG A 80 -9.22 -29.71 -9.13
N VAL A 81 -8.33 -28.94 -8.53
CA VAL A 81 -7.55 -27.90 -9.23
C VAL A 81 -6.26 -28.43 -9.82
N ASN A 82 -5.68 -29.47 -9.22
CA ASN A 82 -4.39 -30.04 -9.61
C ASN A 82 -4.56 -31.16 -10.66
N THR A 83 -4.95 -30.79 -11.89
CA THR A 83 -4.96 -31.70 -13.05
C THR A 83 -3.60 -31.70 -13.76
N ARG A 84 -3.27 -32.78 -14.47
CA ARG A 84 -2.02 -32.89 -15.25
C ARG A 84 -1.91 -31.74 -16.27
N TYR A 85 -3.00 -31.50 -17.00
CA TYR A 85 -3.10 -30.42 -17.96
C TYR A 85 -2.77 -29.06 -17.33
N ARG A 86 -3.39 -28.74 -16.18
CA ARG A 86 -3.15 -27.45 -15.50
C ARG A 86 -1.71 -27.30 -15.03
N ARG A 87 -1.09 -28.36 -14.48
CA ARG A 87 0.33 -28.34 -14.07
C ARG A 87 1.28 -28.12 -15.24
N CYS A 88 1.05 -28.83 -16.35
CA CYS A 88 1.88 -28.67 -17.54
C CYS A 88 1.71 -27.27 -18.14
N ARG A 89 0.49 -26.72 -18.13
CA ARG A 89 0.19 -25.36 -18.59
C ARG A 89 0.86 -24.31 -17.73
N GLU A 90 0.69 -24.40 -16.41
CA GLU A 90 1.29 -23.50 -15.42
C GLU A 90 2.82 -23.52 -15.55
N ARG A 91 3.43 -24.71 -15.71
CA ARG A 91 4.88 -24.84 -15.94
C ARG A 91 5.37 -24.12 -17.21
N LEU A 92 4.63 -24.24 -18.32
CA LEU A 92 4.95 -23.55 -19.57
C LEU A 92 4.74 -22.03 -19.43
N GLU A 93 3.68 -21.60 -18.75
CA GLU A 93 3.41 -20.19 -18.48
C GLU A 93 4.48 -19.57 -17.58
N ASP A 94 4.94 -20.26 -16.53
CA ASP A 94 6.03 -19.85 -15.64
C ASP A 94 7.37 -19.79 -16.37
N GLU A 95 7.67 -20.79 -17.21
CA GLU A 95 8.87 -20.78 -18.06
C GLU A 95 8.87 -19.59 -19.01
N ARG A 96 7.75 -19.35 -19.71
CA ARG A 96 7.56 -18.18 -20.57
C ARG A 96 7.72 -16.88 -19.79
N HIS A 97 7.15 -16.78 -18.60
CA HIS A 97 7.26 -15.58 -17.75
C HIS A 97 8.70 -15.31 -17.34
N SER A 98 9.44 -16.35 -16.93
CA SER A 98 10.85 -16.25 -16.56
C SER A 98 11.72 -15.77 -17.73
N LEU A 99 11.50 -16.34 -18.92
CA LEU A 99 12.23 -15.95 -20.13
C LEU A 99 11.89 -14.53 -20.58
N VAL A 100 10.62 -14.13 -20.52
CA VAL A 100 10.21 -12.74 -20.81
C VAL A 100 10.84 -11.77 -19.82
N ARG A 101 10.93 -12.14 -18.53
CA ARG A 101 11.62 -11.32 -17.52
C ARG A 101 13.10 -11.16 -17.86
N LEU A 102 13.80 -12.25 -18.19
CA LEU A 102 15.21 -12.22 -18.58
C LEU A 102 15.43 -11.41 -19.86
N ALA A 103 14.62 -11.65 -20.90
CA ALA A 103 14.68 -10.93 -22.17
C ALA A 103 14.43 -9.42 -22.01
N ALA A 104 13.53 -9.03 -21.11
CA ALA A 104 13.27 -7.62 -20.81
C ALA A 104 14.45 -6.91 -20.12
N HIS A 105 15.35 -7.64 -19.45
CA HIS A 105 16.58 -7.08 -18.88
C HIS A 105 17.73 -7.10 -19.88
N ALA A 106 17.83 -8.14 -20.71
CA ALA A 106 18.93 -8.32 -21.66
C ALA A 106 18.78 -7.45 -22.93
N ILE A 107 17.55 -7.22 -23.42
CA ILE A 107 17.29 -6.55 -24.70
C ILE A 107 16.72 -5.15 -24.43
N PRO A 108 17.42 -4.06 -24.83
CA PRO A 108 16.85 -2.72 -24.78
C PRO A 108 15.64 -2.63 -25.72
N ASN A 109 14.56 -1.97 -25.28
CA ASN A 109 13.30 -1.85 -26.03
C ASN A 109 12.57 -3.17 -26.34
N TYR A 110 12.77 -4.21 -25.51
CA TYR A 110 12.05 -5.48 -25.65
C TYR A 110 10.52 -5.32 -25.64
N ARG A 111 9.84 -5.92 -26.62
CA ARG A 111 8.37 -6.01 -26.68
C ARG A 111 7.93 -7.43 -26.38
N ALA A 112 7.02 -7.57 -25.42
CA ALA A 112 6.50 -8.88 -25.04
C ALA A 112 5.61 -9.46 -26.17
N PRO A 113 5.51 -10.80 -26.28
CA PRO A 113 4.69 -11.45 -27.31
C PRO A 113 3.20 -11.08 -27.24
N GLN A 114 2.51 -11.13 -28.38
CA GLN A 114 1.08 -10.87 -28.45
C GLN A 114 0.28 -11.92 -27.66
N GLY A 115 -0.70 -11.47 -26.86
CA GLY A 115 -1.49 -12.34 -25.97
C GLY A 115 -0.77 -12.75 -24.68
N TYR A 116 0.48 -12.31 -24.46
CA TYR A 116 1.10 -12.36 -23.15
C TYR A 116 0.60 -11.20 -22.31
N ILE A 117 -0.32 -11.50 -21.41
CA ILE A 117 -0.63 -10.60 -20.29
C ILE A 117 0.55 -10.74 -19.34
N ARG A 118 1.29 -9.64 -19.08
CA ARG A 118 2.18 -9.58 -17.92
C ARG A 118 1.29 -9.95 -16.75
N GLY A 119 1.49 -11.15 -16.19
CA GLY A 119 0.63 -11.66 -15.13
C GLY A 119 0.48 -10.61 -14.04
N PRO A 120 -0.61 -10.63 -13.25
CA PRO A 120 -0.69 -9.77 -12.09
C PRO A 120 0.62 -9.93 -11.33
N ARG A 121 1.35 -8.83 -11.14
CA ARG A 121 2.61 -8.86 -10.39
C ARG A 121 2.27 -9.59 -9.10
N ARG A 122 2.80 -10.80 -8.93
CA ARG A 122 2.58 -11.56 -7.70
C ARG A 122 3.33 -10.79 -6.64
N LEU A 123 2.62 -9.85 -6.01
CA LEU A 123 3.12 -9.07 -4.90
C LEU A 123 3.48 -10.08 -3.82
N ILE A 124 4.76 -10.13 -3.49
CA ILE A 124 5.24 -10.98 -2.43
C ILE A 124 4.72 -10.35 -1.14
N THR A 125 4.04 -11.16 -0.33
CA THR A 125 3.51 -10.73 0.95
C THR A 125 4.28 -11.43 2.07
N ASP A 126 4.76 -10.65 3.05
CA ASP A 126 5.38 -11.18 4.26
C ASP A 126 4.72 -10.54 5.50
N ARG A 127 4.74 -11.26 6.62
CA ARG A 127 4.08 -10.87 7.87
C ARG A 127 5.11 -10.78 8.99
N VAL A 128 5.16 -9.63 9.65
CA VAL A 128 6.02 -9.40 10.83
C VAL A 128 5.13 -9.21 12.05
N TYR A 129 5.22 -10.14 13.01
CA TYR A 129 4.44 -10.09 14.24
C TYR A 129 5.06 -9.12 15.25
N ILE A 130 4.21 -8.35 15.94
CA ILE A 130 4.61 -7.37 16.95
C ILE A 130 4.28 -7.92 18.33
N PRO A 131 5.24 -7.95 19.28
CA PRO A 131 5.05 -8.52 20.62
C PRO A 131 4.27 -7.57 21.55
N ALA A 132 3.02 -7.28 21.20
CA ALA A 132 2.15 -6.41 22.01
C ALA A 132 1.66 -7.06 23.31
N LYS A 133 1.72 -8.40 23.41
CA LYS A 133 1.33 -9.14 24.61
C LYS A 133 2.39 -9.06 25.71
N ASP A 134 3.65 -9.04 25.32
CA ASP A 134 4.78 -9.05 26.26
C ASP A 134 5.06 -7.66 26.82
N PHE A 135 4.77 -6.61 26.03
CA PHE A 135 4.98 -5.21 26.41
C PHE A 135 3.70 -4.37 26.18
N PRO A 136 2.66 -4.52 27.03
CA PRO A 136 1.41 -3.79 26.87
C PRO A 136 1.55 -2.28 27.12
N GLU A 137 2.59 -1.84 27.84
CA GLU A 137 2.86 -0.42 28.13
C GLU A 137 3.45 0.34 26.93
N VAL A 138 3.98 -0.37 25.93
CA VAL A 138 4.66 0.24 24.78
C VAL A 138 3.70 0.45 23.62
N ASN A 139 3.56 1.72 23.18
CA ASN A 139 2.72 2.10 22.05
C ASN A 139 3.39 1.84 20.68
N PHE A 140 3.47 0.58 20.26
CA PHE A 140 4.09 0.17 18.99
C PHE A 140 3.47 0.83 17.76
N ILE A 141 2.13 0.94 17.71
CA ILE A 141 1.41 1.55 16.58
C ILE A 141 1.81 3.03 16.42
N GLY A 142 1.89 3.76 17.53
CA GLY A 142 2.27 5.18 17.52
C GLY A 142 3.69 5.38 16.96
N GLN A 143 4.64 4.54 17.39
CA GLN A 143 6.02 4.63 16.92
C GLN A 143 6.21 4.24 15.45
N LEU A 144 5.45 3.26 14.96
CA LEU A 144 5.48 2.82 13.56
C LEU A 144 4.79 3.83 12.63
N LEU A 145 3.68 4.42 13.05
CA LEU A 145 2.92 5.37 12.24
C LEU A 145 3.59 6.76 12.22
N GLY A 146 4.02 7.24 13.40
CA GLY A 146 4.53 8.58 13.59
C GLY A 146 3.48 9.69 13.36
N PRO A 147 3.88 10.97 13.39
CA PRO A 147 2.98 12.10 13.23
C PRO A 147 2.31 12.06 11.85
N ARG A 148 0.97 12.01 11.83
CA ARG A 148 0.14 11.91 10.61
C ARG A 148 0.54 10.77 9.64
N GLY A 149 1.20 9.72 10.10
CA GLY A 149 1.63 8.63 9.21
C GLY A 149 2.92 8.92 8.41
N ARG A 150 3.67 9.98 8.75
CA ARG A 150 4.94 10.28 8.06
C ARG A 150 5.95 9.15 8.20
N SER A 151 6.08 8.56 9.39
CA SER A 151 7.10 7.53 9.62
C SER A 151 6.84 6.27 8.79
N ILE A 152 5.57 5.85 8.64
CA ILE A 152 5.22 4.71 7.79
C ILE A 152 5.36 5.04 6.31
N ALA A 153 5.04 6.28 5.90
CA ALA A 153 5.27 6.75 4.54
C ALA A 153 6.76 6.76 4.19
N ASP A 154 7.62 7.20 5.11
CA ASP A 154 9.07 7.19 4.94
C ASP A 154 9.63 5.77 4.87
N MET A 155 9.12 4.84 5.70
CA MET A 155 9.48 3.42 5.60
C MET A 155 9.08 2.82 4.25
N ASN A 156 7.89 3.15 3.75
CA ASN A 156 7.43 2.71 2.44
C ASN A 156 8.29 3.29 1.30
N ALA A 157 8.64 4.58 1.37
CA ALA A 157 9.48 5.24 0.40
C ALA A 157 10.90 4.67 0.36
N ARG A 158 11.51 4.40 1.53
CA ARG A 158 12.87 3.85 1.65
C ARG A 158 12.97 2.39 1.21
N SER A 159 11.94 1.59 1.49
CA SER A 159 11.92 0.17 1.14
C SER A 159 11.40 -0.11 -0.27
N GLY A 160 10.58 0.79 -0.82
CA GLY A 160 9.81 0.54 -2.04
C GLY A 160 8.77 -0.57 -1.87
N ALA A 161 8.40 -0.87 -0.62
CA ALA A 161 7.36 -1.82 -0.24
C ALA A 161 6.19 -1.07 0.42
N THR A 162 5.01 -1.69 0.41
CA THR A 162 3.84 -1.18 1.13
C THR A 162 3.72 -1.90 2.46
N VAL A 163 3.95 -1.18 3.55
CA VAL A 163 3.75 -1.68 4.92
C VAL A 163 2.35 -1.27 5.40
N ALA A 164 1.57 -2.25 5.83
CA ALA A 164 0.24 -2.05 6.42
C ALA A 164 0.17 -2.73 7.79
N ILE A 165 -0.26 -1.99 8.81
CA ILE A 165 -0.49 -2.55 10.15
C ILE A 165 -1.88 -3.20 10.17
N ARG A 166 -1.97 -4.43 10.69
CA ARG A 166 -3.18 -5.26 10.77
C ARG A 166 -3.22 -5.98 12.13
N GLY A 167 -4.37 -6.56 12.46
CA GLY A 167 -4.62 -7.28 13.71
C GLY A 167 -5.26 -6.46 14.82
N LYS A 168 -5.52 -7.15 15.93
CA LYS A 168 -6.26 -6.63 17.10
C LYS A 168 -5.56 -5.40 17.69
N GLY A 169 -6.27 -4.28 17.77
CA GLY A 169 -5.76 -2.99 18.25
C GLY A 169 -5.22 -2.05 17.16
N SER A 170 -5.12 -2.49 15.90
CA SER A 170 -4.63 -1.64 14.79
C SER A 170 -5.58 -0.49 14.42
N VAL A 171 -6.88 -0.63 14.68
CA VAL A 171 -7.89 0.39 14.38
C VAL A 171 -8.33 1.02 15.69
N LYS A 172 -8.20 2.36 15.79
CA LYS A 172 -8.75 3.11 16.92
C LYS A 172 -10.26 2.85 16.99
N GLU A 173 -10.70 2.29 18.12
CA GLU A 173 -12.10 1.98 18.40
C GLU A 173 -12.97 3.20 18.04
N GLY A 174 -13.87 3.04 17.07
CA GLY A 174 -14.78 4.10 16.61
C GLY A 174 -14.66 4.52 15.13
N ARG A 175 -13.57 4.20 14.40
CA ARG A 175 -13.48 4.50 12.94
C ARG A 175 -13.80 3.33 12.00
N GLY A 176 -14.02 2.12 12.54
CA GLY A 176 -14.11 0.89 11.74
C GLY A 176 -15.52 0.34 11.47
N ARG A 177 -16.60 0.99 11.94
CA ARG A 177 -17.98 0.47 11.83
C ARG A 177 -18.92 1.34 10.99
N VAL A 178 -18.41 1.95 9.92
CA VAL A 178 -19.27 2.60 8.92
C VAL A 178 -18.85 2.10 7.55
N ARG A 179 -19.39 0.94 7.17
CA ARG A 179 -19.80 0.58 5.80
C ARG A 179 -20.33 -0.85 5.82
N ASP A 180 -21.64 -0.95 5.92
CA ASP A 180 -22.42 -2.08 5.45
C ASP A 180 -22.10 -2.29 3.96
N GLY A 181 -21.31 -3.31 3.69
CA GLY A 181 -20.99 -3.77 2.34
C GLY A 181 -20.47 -5.20 2.42
N PRO A 182 -20.90 -6.12 1.55
CA PRO A 182 -20.47 -7.51 1.58
C PRO A 182 -19.07 -7.62 0.98
N ALA A 183 -18.06 -7.15 1.71
CA ALA A 183 -16.67 -7.34 1.37
C ALA A 183 -16.10 -8.41 2.30
N HIS A 184 -16.00 -9.62 1.75
CA HIS A 184 -15.27 -10.76 2.29
C HIS A 184 -13.75 -10.46 2.31
N ILE A 185 -13.34 -9.37 2.96
CA ILE A 185 -11.95 -9.13 3.34
C ILE A 185 -11.77 -9.98 4.59
N ASP A 186 -10.99 -11.05 4.46
CA ASP A 186 -10.68 -12.04 5.49
C ASP A 186 -10.69 -11.43 6.91
N THR A 187 -11.83 -11.56 7.58
CA THR A 187 -12.10 -11.00 8.92
C THR A 187 -11.11 -11.56 9.96
N ASN A 188 -10.51 -12.71 9.63
CA ASN A 188 -9.49 -13.37 10.41
C ASN A 188 -8.20 -12.53 10.56
N ASP A 189 -7.85 -11.69 9.58
CA ASP A 189 -6.65 -10.84 9.65
C ASP A 189 -6.85 -9.62 10.58
N GLN A 190 -8.08 -9.25 10.91
CA GLN A 190 -8.37 -8.17 11.89
C GLN A 190 -8.50 -8.69 13.32
N GLU A 191 -8.97 -9.94 13.50
CA GLU A 191 -9.04 -10.58 14.82
C GLU A 191 -7.72 -11.22 15.27
N GLY A 192 -6.80 -11.47 14.33
CA GLY A 192 -5.47 -12.01 14.59
C GLY A 192 -4.56 -11.09 15.44
N PRO A 193 -3.40 -11.62 15.90
CA PRO A 193 -2.43 -10.83 16.66
C PRO A 193 -1.91 -9.63 15.84
N LEU A 194 -1.51 -8.57 16.53
CA LEU A 194 -0.97 -7.36 15.90
C LEU A 194 0.25 -7.71 15.02
N HIS A 195 0.17 -7.40 13.73
CA HIS A 195 1.22 -7.69 12.76
C HIS A 195 1.29 -6.62 11.67
N CYS A 196 2.48 -6.47 11.07
CA CYS A 196 2.69 -5.69 9.86
C CYS A 196 2.65 -6.63 8.64
N LEU A 197 1.76 -6.34 7.69
CA LEU A 197 1.73 -6.94 6.38
C LEU A 197 2.58 -6.09 5.43
N ILE A 198 3.62 -6.69 4.87
CA ILE A 198 4.53 -6.05 3.91
C ILE A 198 4.22 -6.62 2.54
N THR A 199 3.97 -5.77 1.54
CA THR A 199 3.74 -6.18 0.16
C THR A 199 4.71 -5.48 -0.79
N ALA A 200 5.41 -6.23 -1.64
CA ALA A 200 6.35 -5.65 -2.61
C ALA A 200 6.50 -6.47 -3.89
N ASP A 201 7.11 -5.86 -4.90
CA ASP A 201 7.39 -6.50 -6.20
C ASP A 201 8.58 -7.48 -6.17
N THR A 202 9.55 -7.26 -5.27
CA THR A 202 10.79 -8.05 -5.19
C THR A 202 11.08 -8.47 -3.76
N GLN A 203 11.71 -9.63 -3.58
CA GLN A 203 12.08 -10.16 -2.26
C GLN A 203 13.02 -9.19 -1.52
N ASP A 204 14.01 -8.62 -2.22
CA ASP A 204 14.95 -7.66 -1.61
C ASP A 204 14.27 -6.44 -1.00
N LYS A 205 13.14 -5.99 -1.58
CA LYS A 205 12.36 -4.86 -1.03
C LYS A 205 11.59 -5.27 0.22
N VAL A 206 11.06 -6.49 0.23
CA VAL A 206 10.39 -7.07 1.41
C VAL A 206 11.39 -7.21 2.55
N ASP A 207 12.58 -7.75 2.30
CA ASP A 207 13.60 -7.97 3.33
C ASP A 207 14.11 -6.63 3.91
N LYS A 208 14.30 -5.61 3.06
CA LYS A 208 14.61 -4.24 3.51
C LYS A 208 13.51 -3.65 4.38
N ALA A 209 12.24 -3.78 3.98
CA ALA A 209 11.11 -3.31 4.77
C ALA A 209 11.02 -4.05 6.12
N LYS A 210 11.24 -5.36 6.12
CA LYS A 210 11.24 -6.21 7.31
C LYS A 210 12.30 -5.76 8.31
N ALA A 211 13.52 -5.52 7.84
CA ALA A 211 14.62 -5.01 8.67
C ALA A 211 14.30 -3.64 9.27
N LEU A 212 13.69 -2.72 8.49
CA LEU A 212 13.27 -1.41 9.00
C LEU A 212 12.18 -1.53 10.08
N VAL A 213 11.17 -2.37 9.86
CA VAL A 213 10.10 -2.60 10.84
C VAL A 213 10.65 -3.22 12.12
N GLN A 214 11.52 -4.23 12.01
CA GLN A 214 12.16 -4.87 13.16
C GLN A 214 13.04 -3.90 13.95
N ALA A 215 13.84 -3.06 13.28
CA ALA A 215 14.65 -2.04 13.95
C ALA A 215 13.79 -1.05 14.76
N VAL A 216 12.60 -0.68 14.25
CA VAL A 216 11.65 0.18 14.98
C VAL A 216 11.09 -0.54 16.20
N ILE A 217 10.73 -1.82 16.08
CA ILE A 217 10.22 -2.65 17.18
C ILE A 217 11.30 -2.83 18.26
N GLU A 218 12.52 -3.19 17.87
CA GLU A 218 13.65 -3.35 18.78
C GLU A 218 13.94 -2.06 19.54
N THR A 219 14.02 -0.93 18.84
CA THR A 219 14.24 0.39 19.48
C THR A 219 13.13 0.71 20.49
N ALA A 220 11.89 0.33 20.21
CA ALA A 220 10.75 0.55 21.10
C ALA A 220 10.80 -0.32 22.36
N VAL A 221 11.36 -1.54 22.26
CA VAL A 221 11.51 -2.48 23.40
C VAL A 221 12.75 -2.15 24.24
N THR A 222 13.89 -1.87 23.61
CA THR A 222 15.16 -1.67 24.34
C THR A 222 15.29 -0.28 24.97
N THR A 223 14.58 0.72 24.44
CA THR A 223 14.75 2.11 24.86
C THR A 223 13.57 2.55 25.74
N PRO A 224 13.76 2.72 27.06
CA PRO A 224 12.71 3.18 27.95
C PRO A 224 12.26 4.61 27.59
N GLU A 225 10.99 4.94 27.88
CA GLU A 225 10.31 6.17 27.46
C GLU A 225 11.10 7.49 27.59
N PRO A 226 11.86 7.77 28.67
CA PRO A 226 12.56 9.05 28.81
C PRO A 226 13.79 9.20 27.89
N LYS A 227 14.33 8.10 27.35
CA LYS A 227 15.51 8.12 26.46
C LYS A 227 15.15 7.91 24.99
N ASN A 228 13.87 7.69 24.68
CA ASN A 228 13.46 7.40 23.31
C ASN A 228 13.39 8.69 22.48
N GLU A 229 14.54 9.07 21.90
CA GLU A 229 14.70 10.27 21.07
C GLU A 229 13.72 10.27 19.89
N ARG A 230 13.47 9.10 19.30
CA ARG A 230 12.50 8.97 18.19
C ARG A 230 11.09 9.35 18.62
N LYS A 231 10.64 8.89 19.79
CA LYS A 231 9.32 9.25 20.34
C LYS A 231 9.25 10.75 20.63
N ARG A 232 10.31 11.34 21.19
CA ARG A 232 10.39 12.78 21.46
C ARG A 232 10.31 13.61 20.18
N GLN A 233 11.09 13.26 19.15
CA GLN A 233 11.05 13.95 17.87
C GLN A 233 9.67 13.84 17.22
N GLN A 234 9.04 12.66 17.24
CA GLN A 234 7.68 12.48 16.71
C GLN A 234 6.65 13.35 17.44
N LEU A 235 6.77 13.50 18.76
CA LEU A 235 5.90 14.39 19.55
C LEU A 235 6.18 15.87 19.25
N ARG A 236 7.44 16.25 19.08
CA ARG A 236 7.86 17.61 18.63
C ARG A 236 7.22 17.94 17.29
N ASP A 237 7.41 17.06 16.31
CA ASP A 237 6.87 17.20 14.96
C ASP A 237 5.33 17.25 14.95
N LEU A 238 4.68 16.46 15.81
CA LEU A 238 3.23 16.49 15.97
C LEU A 238 2.76 17.83 16.54
N ALA A 239 3.44 18.36 17.57
CA ALA A 239 3.12 19.64 18.18
C ALA A 239 3.32 20.79 17.18
N ILE A 240 4.41 20.76 16.40
CA ILE A 240 4.68 21.75 15.34
C ILE A 240 3.56 21.71 14.31
N ALA A 241 3.20 20.51 13.87
CA ALA A 241 2.20 20.33 12.84
C ALA A 241 0.76 20.55 13.35
N ASN A 242 0.57 20.71 14.66
CA ASN A 242 -0.68 21.15 15.29
C ASN A 242 -0.63 22.63 15.72
N GLY A 243 0.50 23.32 15.55
CA GLY A 243 0.68 24.72 15.96
C GLY A 243 0.71 24.93 17.48
N THR A 244 0.82 23.86 18.28
CA THR A 244 0.85 23.91 19.75
C THR A 244 2.27 23.80 20.31
N PHE A 245 3.27 23.82 19.44
CA PHE A 245 4.66 23.65 19.82
C PHE A 245 5.14 24.86 20.63
N ARG A 246 5.82 24.57 21.75
CA ARG A 246 6.44 25.56 22.62
C ARG A 246 7.92 25.21 22.66
N ASP A 247 8.77 26.08 22.15
CA ASP A 247 10.21 25.91 22.27
C ASP A 247 10.63 26.21 23.71
N ASP A 248 10.79 25.17 24.52
CA ASP A 248 11.36 25.29 25.87
C ASP A 248 12.86 25.71 25.84
N GLU A 249 13.50 25.67 24.67
CA GLU A 249 14.90 26.07 24.45
C GLU A 249 15.12 27.60 24.40
N GLY A 250 14.07 28.42 24.40
CA GLY A 250 14.19 29.88 24.46
C GLY A 250 14.39 30.47 25.87
N ARG A 251 14.47 29.63 26.92
CA ARG A 251 14.52 30.08 28.33
C ARG A 251 15.86 29.91 29.04
N TYR A 252 16.89 29.38 28.38
CA TYR A 252 18.21 29.18 28.98
C TYR A 252 19.26 30.03 28.26
N GLY A 253 19.25 31.33 28.52
CA GLY A 253 20.24 32.24 27.95
C GLY A 253 20.17 33.72 28.37
N ILE A 254 19.39 34.07 29.39
CA ILE A 254 19.46 35.41 30.00
C ILE A 254 19.44 35.23 31.51
N ASP A 255 20.63 35.37 32.11
CA ASP A 255 20.83 35.43 33.55
C ASP A 255 20.11 36.69 34.07
N GLY A 256 18.96 36.51 34.72
CA GLY A 256 18.22 37.61 35.36
C GLY A 256 16.68 37.58 35.27
N ALA A 257 16.05 36.61 34.59
CA ALA A 257 14.60 36.60 34.41
C ALA A 257 13.78 35.89 35.52
N TRP A 258 14.26 35.90 36.78
CA TRP A 258 13.55 35.30 37.92
C TRP A 258 12.51 36.23 38.60
N GLU A 259 12.18 37.36 37.97
CA GLU A 259 11.05 38.20 38.38
C GLU A 259 10.30 38.73 37.15
N ARG A 260 9.51 37.89 36.49
CA ARG A 260 8.45 38.38 35.62
C ARG A 260 7.12 37.80 36.08
N PRO A 261 6.23 38.62 36.68
CA PRO A 261 4.92 38.14 37.11
C PRO A 261 4.12 37.65 35.90
N MET A 262 3.36 36.59 36.15
CA MET A 262 2.72 35.68 35.19
C MET A 262 1.57 36.29 34.35
N SER A 263 1.52 37.62 34.16
CA SER A 263 0.36 38.33 33.59
C SER A 263 0.66 39.28 32.41
N THR A 264 1.91 39.48 32.00
CA THR A 264 2.27 40.49 30.99
C THR A 264 2.25 39.96 29.55
N GLY A 265 1.06 39.61 29.04
CA GLY A 265 0.87 39.31 27.61
C GLY A 265 -0.49 39.67 27.04
N ILE A 266 -1.45 40.06 27.89
CA ILE A 266 -2.79 40.45 27.45
C ILE A 266 -2.82 41.98 27.36
N SER A 267 -2.83 42.49 26.12
CA SER A 267 -3.05 43.90 25.80
C SER A 267 -4.54 44.17 25.56
N CYS A 268 -5.05 45.25 26.15
CA CYS A 268 -6.41 45.70 25.95
C CYS A 268 -6.53 46.47 24.62
N HIS A 269 -7.41 46.06 23.71
CA HIS A 269 -7.60 46.77 22.43
C HIS A 269 -8.35 48.12 22.55
N VAL A 270 -8.86 48.47 23.74
CA VAL A 270 -9.59 49.73 23.97
C VAL A 270 -8.67 50.84 24.44
N CYS A 271 -7.68 50.55 25.30
CA CYS A 271 -6.74 51.54 25.86
C CYS A 271 -5.27 51.23 25.55
N ASN A 272 -4.98 50.15 24.83
CA ASN A 272 -3.63 49.63 24.53
C ASN A 272 -2.70 49.39 25.73
N ASN A 273 -3.21 49.46 26.96
CA ASN A 273 -2.47 49.10 28.16
C ASN A 273 -2.52 47.58 28.42
N GLY A 274 -1.42 47.05 28.97
CA GLY A 274 -1.29 45.66 29.35
C GLY A 274 -1.92 45.35 30.72
N GLY A 275 -2.32 44.09 30.92
CA GLY A 275 -2.71 43.56 32.24
C GLY A 275 -4.21 43.33 32.45
N HIS A 276 -5.07 43.58 31.45
CA HIS A 276 -6.52 43.28 31.52
C HIS A 276 -7.12 43.02 30.12
N ILE A 277 -8.21 42.26 30.07
CA ILE A 277 -8.99 42.03 28.84
C ILE A 277 -9.94 43.23 28.64
N ALA A 278 -10.24 43.59 27.38
CA ALA A 278 -11.09 44.74 27.03
C ALA A 278 -12.49 44.78 27.67
N ARG A 279 -12.97 43.65 28.22
CA ARG A 279 -14.21 43.61 29.00
C ARG A 279 -14.12 44.37 30.32
N ASP A 280 -12.94 44.35 30.94
CA ASP A 280 -12.67 44.86 32.29
C ASP A 280 -11.89 46.19 32.25
N CYS A 281 -11.85 46.85 31.08
CA CYS A 281 -11.13 48.10 30.88
C CYS A 281 -11.83 49.27 31.60
N PRO A 282 -11.16 49.97 32.53
CA PRO A 282 -11.75 51.09 33.27
C PRO A 282 -12.16 52.25 32.35
N ASP A 283 -11.40 52.51 31.27
CA ASP A 283 -11.69 53.57 30.30
C ASP A 283 -12.92 53.30 29.43
N ARG A 284 -13.42 52.06 29.41
CA ARG A 284 -14.60 51.69 28.62
C ARG A 284 -15.89 52.30 29.16
N LYS A 285 -15.93 52.67 30.45
CA LYS A 285 -17.08 53.35 31.08
C LYS A 285 -17.08 54.87 30.89
N ALA A 286 -15.95 55.46 30.46
CA ALA A 286 -15.85 56.90 30.23
C ALA A 286 -16.36 57.35 28.84
N ASN A 287 -16.54 56.41 27.90
CA ASN A 287 -16.93 56.70 26.52
C ASN A 287 -18.25 56.02 26.09
N VAL A 288 -19.14 55.77 27.05
CA VAL A 288 -20.51 55.33 26.74
C VAL A 288 -21.37 56.56 26.51
N VAL A 289 -21.45 56.98 25.26
CA VAL A 289 -22.59 57.79 24.80
C VAL A 289 -23.85 56.95 25.06
N PRO A 290 -24.85 57.43 25.82
CA PRO A 290 -26.03 56.64 26.12
C PRO A 290 -26.83 56.47 24.84
N TRP A 291 -26.81 55.27 24.25
CA TRP A 291 -27.66 54.96 23.10
C TRP A 291 -29.08 54.67 23.58
N ARG A 292 -29.78 55.70 24.09
CA ARG A 292 -31.24 55.74 24.19
C ARG A 292 -31.71 57.18 24.43
N SER A 293 -32.76 57.56 23.67
CA SER A 293 -33.50 58.83 23.60
C SER A 293 -32.85 59.87 22.65
N THR A 294 -33.44 60.33 21.53
CA THR A 294 -34.87 60.53 21.14
C THR A 294 -35.04 60.69 19.61
N VAL A 295 -36.24 60.30 19.10
CA VAL A 295 -36.99 60.87 17.92
C VAL A 295 -36.50 60.45 16.50
N ARG A 296 -37.32 59.99 15.53
CA ARG A 296 -38.77 59.72 15.33
C ARG A 296 -38.92 58.97 13.97
N LEU A 297 -40.02 58.18 13.83
CA LEU A 297 -40.79 57.89 12.59
C LEU A 297 -40.04 57.10 11.48
N GLN A 298 -40.52 55.98 10.92
CA GLN A 298 -41.87 55.57 10.55
C GLN A 298 -42.01 54.05 10.61
N THR A 299 -43.16 53.61 11.11
CA THR A 299 -43.68 52.25 10.98
C THR A 299 -44.03 51.95 9.54
N ASN A 300 -43.62 50.78 9.02
CA ASN A 300 -44.46 50.02 8.11
C ASN A 300 -44.29 48.53 8.39
N ALA A 301 -45.42 47.95 8.82
CA ALA A 301 -45.61 46.54 9.06
C ALA A 301 -45.60 45.76 7.74
N GLY A 302 -45.00 44.57 7.77
CA GLY A 302 -45.03 43.64 6.65
C GLY A 302 -44.49 42.29 7.08
N GLN A 303 -45.39 41.44 7.56
CA GLN A 303 -45.17 40.03 7.90
C GLN A 303 -44.44 39.27 6.79
N ARG A 304 -43.45 38.46 7.14
CA ARG A 304 -43.01 37.34 6.30
C ARG A 304 -43.10 36.05 7.11
N THR A 305 -44.14 35.29 6.77
CA THR A 305 -44.36 33.89 7.07
C THR A 305 -43.34 33.02 6.32
N GLY A 306 -43.06 31.85 6.89
CA GLY A 306 -42.29 30.80 6.25
C GLY A 306 -43.03 30.14 5.09
N ASP A 307 -42.36 29.10 4.58
CA ASP A 307 -42.83 28.08 3.65
C ASP A 307 -42.80 28.46 2.16
N ALA A 308 -41.73 28.01 1.47
CA ALA A 308 -41.73 27.50 0.08
C ALA A 308 -40.31 27.49 -0.51
N VAL A 309 -39.49 26.49 -0.16
CA VAL A 309 -38.31 26.10 -0.95
C VAL A 309 -38.20 24.58 -1.04
N ASP A 310 -39.29 23.95 -1.44
CA ASP A 310 -39.34 22.52 -1.78
C ASP A 310 -40.31 22.31 -2.96
N LEU A 311 -40.06 22.96 -4.10
CA LEU A 311 -40.75 22.61 -5.36
C LEU A 311 -40.05 23.09 -6.64
N ALA A 312 -38.71 23.24 -6.64
CA ALA A 312 -37.96 23.71 -7.82
C ALA A 312 -36.69 22.89 -8.11
N CYS A 313 -36.64 21.62 -7.68
CA CYS A 313 -35.57 20.69 -8.04
C CYS A 313 -36.08 19.40 -8.72
N SER A 314 -37.39 19.27 -8.92
CA SER A 314 -38.03 18.12 -9.58
C SER A 314 -38.40 18.35 -11.05
N GLN A 315 -37.95 19.45 -11.67
CA GLN A 315 -38.24 19.79 -13.07
C GLN A 315 -36.99 19.92 -13.97
N PHE A 316 -35.86 19.35 -13.56
CA PHE A 316 -34.62 19.35 -14.36
C PHE A 316 -34.10 17.95 -14.73
N LEU A 317 -34.92 16.90 -14.54
CA LEU A 317 -34.58 15.49 -14.86
C LEU A 317 -35.60 14.80 -15.77
N SER A 318 -36.41 15.55 -16.53
CA SER A 318 -37.34 14.97 -17.51
C SER A 318 -37.10 15.40 -18.96
N GLU A 319 -35.99 16.07 -19.27
CA GLU A 319 -35.60 16.40 -20.66
C GLU A 319 -34.10 16.22 -20.91
N LEU A 320 -33.58 15.01 -20.63
CA LEU A 320 -32.41 14.40 -21.29
C LEU A 320 -32.43 12.88 -21.11
#